data_AF-S5TY67-F1
#
_entry.id   AF-S5TY67-F1
#
_cell.length_a   1.000
_cell.length_b   1.000
_cell.length_c   1.000
_cell.angle_alpha   90.00
_cell.angle_beta   90.00
_cell.angle_gamma   90.00
#
_symmetry.space_group_name_H-M   'P 1'
#
loop_
_entity.id
_entity.type
_entity.pdbx_description
1 polymer ?
#
loop_
_entity_poly.entity_id
_entity_poly.type
_entity_poly.pdbx_seq_one_letter_code
_entity_poly.pdbx_strand_id
1 'polypeptide(L)'
;AGIEISGINGEVMPGQWEFQVGPCLGISSGDQVWVARYILERIAEIAGAIVSFDPKPVKGDWNGAGAHTNYSTKSMRNDGGIDVIKKAIEKLSLRHK
;
A
#
# COMPACT_ATOMS: atom_id res chain seq x y z
N ALA A 1 5.67 -3.26 -17.81
CA ALA A 1 4.57 -3.94 -17.09
C ALA A 1 3.27 -3.15 -17.08
N GLY A 2 3.28 -1.81 -17.22
CA GLY A 2 2.04 -1.01 -17.25
C GLY A 2 1.36 -0.89 -15.88
N ILE A 3 2.14 -1.00 -14.80
CA ILE A 3 1.69 -0.81 -13.41
C ILE A 3 1.78 0.68 -13.10
N GLU A 4 0.74 1.23 -12.49
CA GLU A 4 0.63 2.60 -12.00
C GLU A 4 1.45 2.79 -10.72
N ILE A 5 2.77 2.60 -10.79
CA ILE A 5 3.68 2.93 -9.68
C ILE A 5 3.77 4.46 -9.57
N SER A 6 3.37 5.00 -8.42
CA SER A 6 3.37 6.45 -8.17
C SER A 6 4.62 6.95 -7.45
N GLY A 7 5.40 6.06 -6.84
CA GLY A 7 6.58 6.45 -6.08
C GLY A 7 7.28 5.28 -5.39
N ILE A 8 8.45 5.59 -4.84
CA ILE A 8 9.26 4.73 -3.98
C ILE A 8 9.97 5.57 -2.92
N ASN A 9 10.26 4.98 -1.76
CA ASN A 9 11.13 5.57 -0.75
C ASN A 9 11.80 4.49 0.12
N GLY A 10 12.95 4.84 0.70
CA GLY A 10 13.52 4.06 1.80
C GLY A 10 12.69 4.30 3.07
N GLU A 11 12.51 3.26 3.87
CA GLU A 11 11.78 3.32 5.13
C GLU A 11 12.70 3.46 6.34
N VAL A 12 12.10 3.61 7.52
CA VAL A 12 12.80 3.90 8.78
C VAL A 12 13.77 2.79 9.17
N MET A 13 13.38 1.52 9.03
CA MET A 13 14.25 0.39 9.35
C MET A 13 15.29 0.18 8.24
N PRO A 14 16.59 0.02 8.56
CA PRO A 14 17.60 -0.31 7.56
C PRO A 14 17.24 -1.57 6.74
N GLY A 15 17.23 -1.45 5.42
CA GLY A 15 16.84 -2.52 4.50
C GLY A 15 15.33 -2.61 4.22
N GLN A 16 14.51 -1.76 4.85
CA GLN A 16 13.08 -1.63 4.58
C GLN A 16 12.83 -0.57 3.50
N TRP A 17 11.87 -0.83 2.62
CA TRP A 17 11.50 0.04 1.50
C TRP A 17 9.99 0.04 1.29
N GLU A 18 9.49 1.12 0.69
CA GLU A 18 8.11 1.24 0.26
C GLU A 18 8.04 1.55 -1.24
N PHE A 19 7.02 1.00 -1.91
CA PHE A 19 6.58 1.43 -3.23
C PHE A 19 5.07 1.66 -3.18
N GLN A 20 4.58 2.64 -3.92
CA GLN A 20 3.16 2.98 -3.98
C GLN A 20 2.60 2.66 -5.36
N VAL A 21 1.42 2.04 -5.39
CA VAL A 21 0.64 1.78 -6.62
C VAL A 21 -0.65 2.59 -6.56
N GLY A 22 -0.86 3.48 -7.53
CA GLY A 22 -2.10 4.22 -7.67
C GLY A 22 -1.94 5.62 -8.28
N PRO A 23 -3.06 6.34 -8.47
CA PRO A 23 -4.43 5.91 -8.19
C PRO A 23 -4.93 4.84 -9.19
N CYS A 24 -5.47 3.73 -8.67
CA CYS A 24 -6.10 2.67 -9.46
C CYS A 24 -7.61 2.61 -9.21
N LEU A 25 -8.40 2.17 -10.20
CA LEU A 25 -9.86 2.07 -10.07
C LEU A 25 -10.29 0.63 -9.78
N GLY A 26 -10.93 0.42 -8.62
CA GLY A 26 -11.58 -0.84 -8.28
C GLY A 26 -10.62 -2.04 -8.35
N ILE A 27 -11.01 -3.06 -9.12
CA ILE A 27 -10.29 -4.35 -9.18
C ILE A 27 -8.85 -4.21 -9.68
N SER A 28 -8.58 -3.24 -10.57
CA SER A 28 -7.24 -3.01 -11.12
C SER A 28 -6.19 -2.72 -10.04
N SER A 29 -6.59 -2.16 -8.91
CA SER A 29 -5.67 -1.93 -7.79
C SER A 29 -5.11 -3.23 -7.23
N GLY A 30 -5.94 -4.27 -7.12
CA GLY A 30 -5.52 -5.59 -6.67
C GLY A 30 -4.61 -6.26 -7.69
N ASP A 31 -5.04 -6.28 -8.95
CA ASP A 31 -4.28 -6.87 -10.06
C ASP A 31 -2.85 -6.29 -10.12
N GLN A 32 -2.75 -4.97 -10.07
CA GLN A 32 -1.48 -4.27 -10.19
C GLN A 32 -0.57 -4.46 -8.98
N VAL A 33 -1.09 -4.45 -7.75
CA VAL A 33 -0.28 -4.71 -6.55
C VAL A 33 0.29 -6.13 -6.57
N TRP A 34 -0.49 -7.12 -7.00
CA TRP A 34 -0.01 -8.50 -7.10
C TRP A 34 1.09 -8.66 -8.14
N VAL A 35 0.93 -8.08 -9.33
CA VAL A 35 1.98 -8.12 -10.37
C VAL A 35 3.21 -7.31 -9.93
N ALA A 36 3.04 -6.20 -9.21
CA ALA A 36 4.14 -5.43 -8.66
C ALA A 36 4.96 -6.26 -7.66
N ARG A 37 4.30 -6.98 -6.75
CA ARG A 37 4.96 -7.90 -5.80
C ARG A 37 5.68 -9.03 -6.50
N TYR A 38 5.05 -9.63 -7.51
CA TYR A 38 5.69 -10.66 -8.34
C TYR A 38 7.01 -10.13 -8.93
N ILE A 39 6.97 -8.96 -9.57
CA ILE A 39 8.17 -8.36 -10.18
C ILE A 39 9.24 -8.08 -9.11
N LEU A 40 8.86 -7.56 -7.95
CA LEU A 40 9.78 -7.31 -6.83
C LEU A 40 10.50 -8.58 -6.41
N GLU A 41 9.77 -9.68 -6.17
CA GLU A 41 10.36 -10.96 -5.79
C GLU A 41 11.27 -11.53 -6.90
N ARG A 42 10.88 -11.41 -8.17
CA ARG A 42 11.72 -11.87 -9.29
C ARG A 42 13.02 -11.07 -9.43
N ILE A 43 13.01 -9.78 -9.14
CA ILE A 43 14.22 -8.94 -9.13
C ILE A 43 15.12 -9.32 -7.95
N ALA A 44 14.53 -9.52 -6.76
CA ALA A 44 15.26 -9.94 -5.58
C ALA A 44 15.91 -11.32 -5.76
N GLU A 45 15.22 -12.26 -6.40
CA GLU A 45 15.73 -13.58 -6.78
C GLU A 45 17.03 -13.45 -7.60
N ILE A 46 17.05 -12.59 -8.62
CA ILE A 46 18.24 -12.34 -9.46
C ILE A 46 19.37 -11.72 -8.63
N ALA A 47 19.04 -10.87 -7.66
CA ALA A 47 20.01 -10.24 -6.77
C ALA A 47 20.50 -11.17 -5.63
N GLY A 48 19.95 -12.38 -5.51
CA GLY A 48 20.26 -13.29 -4.40
C GLY A 48 19.74 -12.81 -3.05
N ALA A 49 18.70 -11.98 -3.04
CA ALA A 49 18.06 -11.43 -1.85
C ALA A 49 16.67 -12.05 -1.60
N ILE A 50 16.22 -12.01 -0.34
CA ILE A 50 14.89 -12.47 0.06
C ILE A 50 14.02 -11.26 0.39
N VAL A 51 12.79 -11.24 -0.14
CA VAL A 51 11.76 -10.26 0.21
C VAL A 51 10.87 -10.85 1.30
N SER A 52 10.50 -10.04 2.29
CA SER A 52 9.51 -10.41 3.30
C SER A 52 8.40 -9.37 3.32
N PHE A 53 7.15 -9.84 3.27
CA PHE A 53 5.95 -9.05 3.52
C PHE A 53 5.36 -9.32 4.92
N ASP A 54 6.11 -9.99 5.79
CA ASP A 54 5.72 -10.15 7.20
C ASP A 54 5.59 -8.76 7.85
N PRO A 55 4.50 -8.47 8.57
CA PRO A 55 4.28 -7.14 9.17
C PRO A 55 5.30 -6.78 10.26
N LYS A 56 6.03 -7.75 10.80
CA LYS A 56 7.07 -7.54 11.80
C LYS A 56 8.23 -8.53 11.57
N PRO A 57 9.04 -8.32 10.51
CA PRO A 57 10.05 -9.29 10.09
C PRO A 57 11.22 -9.39 11.08
N VAL A 58 11.46 -8.33 11.85
CA VAL A 58 12.49 -8.29 12.91
C VAL A 58 11.85 -7.91 14.23
N LYS A 59 12.09 -8.73 15.26
CA LYS A 59 11.60 -8.49 16.63
C LYS A 59 12.37 -7.34 17.28
N GLY A 60 11.77 -6.76 18.32
CA GLY A 60 12.34 -5.64 19.08
C GLY A 60 11.85 -4.29 18.58
N ASP A 61 12.66 -3.26 18.87
CA ASP A 61 12.34 -1.85 18.64
C ASP A 61 12.66 -1.38 17.21
N TRP A 62 12.19 -2.16 16.24
CA TRP A 62 12.25 -1.82 14.82
C TRP A 62 10.86 -1.55 14.28
N ASN A 63 10.74 -0.73 13.24
CA ASN A 63 9.44 -0.48 12.61
C ASN A 63 8.83 -1.79 12.05
N GLY A 64 7.49 -1.85 12.04
CA GLY A 64 6.77 -2.87 11.28
C GLY A 64 6.63 -2.49 9.81
N ALA A 65 6.10 -3.40 9.01
CA ALA A 65 5.72 -3.16 7.63
C ALA A 65 4.19 -3.14 7.49
N GLY A 66 3.66 -2.09 6.86
CA GLY A 66 2.23 -1.93 6.59
C GLY A 66 1.93 -1.93 5.09
N ALA A 67 0.64 -1.99 4.76
CA ALA A 67 0.14 -1.79 3.40
C ALA A 67 -0.95 -0.71 3.42
N HIS A 68 -0.55 0.53 3.70
CA HIS A 68 -1.48 1.65 3.83
C HIS A 68 -2.31 1.83 2.55
N THR A 69 -3.63 1.94 2.71
CA THR A 69 -4.56 2.05 1.57
C THR A 69 -5.18 3.44 1.55
N ASN A 70 -4.77 4.24 0.57
CA ASN A 70 -5.45 5.50 0.25
C ASN A 70 -6.72 5.21 -0.56
N TYR A 71 -7.83 5.87 -0.22
CA TYR A 71 -9.14 5.60 -0.82
C TYR A 71 -9.93 6.88 -1.08
N SER A 72 -10.63 6.94 -2.21
CA SER A 72 -11.63 7.98 -2.46
C SER A 72 -12.74 7.52 -3.42
N THR A 73 -13.97 7.98 -3.17
CA THR A 73 -15.07 7.88 -4.14
C THR A 73 -15.14 9.16 -4.99
N LYS A 74 -15.95 9.13 -6.06
CA LYS A 74 -16.20 10.32 -6.89
C LYS A 74 -16.69 11.52 -6.05
N SER A 75 -17.60 11.30 -5.10
CA SER A 75 -18.14 12.36 -4.25
C SER A 75 -17.13 12.89 -3.23
N MET A 76 -16.19 12.06 -2.76
CA MET A 76 -15.12 12.52 -1.85
C MET A 76 -14.15 13.50 -2.52
N ARG A 77 -14.00 13.43 -3.86
CA ARG A 77 -13.07 14.27 -4.63
C ARG A 77 -13.67 15.58 -5.15
N ASN A 78 -14.95 15.84 -4.89
CA ASN A 78 -15.65 17.05 -5.31
C ASN A 78 -15.91 17.98 -4.12
N ASP A 79 -16.47 19.17 -4.39
CA ASP A 79 -16.85 20.15 -3.37
C ASP A 79 -17.73 19.55 -2.27
N GLY A 80 -17.41 19.86 -1.01
CA GLY A 80 -18.05 19.25 0.16
C GLY A 80 -17.61 17.81 0.47
N GLY A 81 -16.63 17.26 -0.27
CA GLY A 81 -16.15 15.88 -0.12
C GLY A 81 -15.65 15.52 1.27
N ILE A 82 -15.18 16.49 2.05
CA ILE A 82 -14.72 16.28 3.44
C ILE A 82 -15.81 15.71 4.35
N ASP A 83 -17.07 16.10 4.16
CA ASP A 83 -18.19 15.56 4.96
C ASP A 83 -18.52 14.12 4.56
N VAL A 84 -18.31 13.76 3.29
CA VAL A 84 -18.40 12.38 2.82
C VAL A 84 -17.29 11.52 3.41
N ILE A 85 -16.06 12.06 3.49
CA ILE A 85 -14.92 11.39 4.11
C ILE A 85 -15.20 11.12 5.60
N LYS A 86 -15.66 12.13 6.35
CA LYS A 86 -16.02 11.96 7.78
C LYS A 86 -17.06 10.87 7.99
N LYS A 87 -18.12 10.84 7.17
CA LYS A 87 -19.15 9.78 7.20
C LYS A 87 -18.58 8.39 6.87
N ALA A 88 -17.62 8.31 5.95
CA ALA A 88 -16.97 7.04 5.62
C ALA A 88 -16.09 6.53 6.77
N ILE A 89 -15.34 7.43 7.44
CA ILE A 89 -14.56 7.11 8.63
C ILE A 89 -15.46 6.60 9.77
N GLU A 90 -16.61 7.23 9.99
CA GLU A 90 -17.61 6.76 10.96
C GLU A 90 -18.09 5.34 10.63
N LYS A 91 -18.38 5.04 9.36
CA LYS A 91 -18.75 3.67 8.97
C LYS A 91 -17.62 2.65 9.19
N LEU A 92 -16.37 3.04 8.93
CA LEU A 92 -15.20 2.20 9.16
C LEU A 92 -14.99 1.93 10.65
N SER A 93 -15.19 2.93 11.52
CA SER A 93 -15.02 2.76 12.97
C SER A 93 -16.01 1.73 13.55
N LEU A 94 -17.24 1.67 13.01
CA LEU A 94 -18.25 0.68 13.38
C LEU A 94 -17.91 -0.76 12.94
N ARG A 95 -16.90 -0.94 12.08
CA ARG A 95 -16.48 -2.22 11.50
C ARG A 95 -14.99 -2.51 11.74
N HIS A 96 -14.39 -1.86 12.72
CA HIS A 96 -12.96 -1.98 12.99
C HIS A 96 -12.58 -3.26 13.74
N LYS A 97 -13.57 -3.98 14.31
CA LYS A 97 -13.39 -5.28 14.96
C LYS A 97 -13.74 -6.42 14.03
#